data_AF-A0A6J2T218-F1
#
_entry.id   AF-A0A6J2T218-F1
#
_cell.length_a   1.000
_cell.length_b   1.000
_cell.length_c   1.000
_cell.angle_alpha   90.00
_cell.angle_beta   90.00
_cell.angle_gamma   90.00
#
_symmetry.space_group_name_H-M   'P 1'
#
loop_
_entity.id
_entity.type
_entity.pdbx_description
1 polymer ?
#
loop_
_entity_poly.entity_id
_entity_poly.type
_entity_poly.pdbx_seq_one_letter_code
_entity_poly.pdbx_strand_id
1 'polypeptide(L)'
;MSESTDSNATESVVSETKTDAAPTPWPYTSDDSLENVQVTEDSNGELQMSELDEDVQKMITECCSPPTDNQQLQLRPRTLSEMGLTIEGRRIECTFGLDPKILADGITKMVAERDCTDALVEIEGHCFECHLCVLQVFTEYFKRFKSGDIIKIEEAEVTAQGFKNVYEWMIHEGSTPQRDGLIEMYLAARFLEMPDLLKQIWSLFDDADLVSEALAFQFFLEALPYNTPMLQALLITRIGRFFLCAVASMDFLDLPAEALYELLNHNNVCVNSEMEILLSALRWLLHDWPNRKEHGVRILSAVRFNLMPPWYISSLKSTNQPKELQELLAAPELTKSLNLGLSYAVTQHYISGDSPLQDPLSMHNAQQRQWVIDENVAHHHRYECANWEYPSFPVFNKYLLYIIEKGSKYWQTLKYDQQDNMLPCCKEGAAKRAAATE
;
A
#
# COMPACT_ATOMS: atom_id res chain seq x y z
N MET A 1 -34.52 -49.03 49.14
CA MET A 1 -35.47 -47.98 48.74
C MET A 1 -34.97 -47.49 47.38
N SER A 2 -35.26 -48.29 46.34
CA SER A 2 -36.41 -48.15 45.41
C SER A 2 -36.08 -47.09 44.36
N GLU A 3 -35.50 -47.48 43.21
CA GLU A 3 -36.20 -47.89 41.95
C GLU A 3 -36.80 -46.67 41.23
N SER A 4 -36.67 -46.42 39.92
CA SER A 4 -36.31 -47.23 38.73
C SER A 4 -36.00 -46.26 37.57
N THR A 5 -34.92 -46.45 36.77
CA THR A 5 -34.88 -46.90 35.34
C THR A 5 -35.71 -46.02 34.36
N ASP A 6 -35.26 -45.60 33.17
CA ASP A 6 -34.50 -46.30 32.13
C ASP A 6 -33.79 -45.36 31.12
N SER A 7 -32.84 -45.99 30.43
CA SER A 7 -32.00 -45.61 29.29
C SER A 7 -32.70 -45.44 27.93
N ASN A 8 -32.14 -44.60 27.05
CA ASN A 8 -31.78 -44.88 25.63
C ASN A 8 -31.58 -43.54 24.88
N ALA A 9 -30.40 -43.26 24.31
CA ALA A 9 -29.81 -43.78 23.07
C ALA A 9 -30.31 -43.03 21.81
N THR A 10 -29.30 -42.50 21.12
CA THR A 10 -29.21 -41.89 19.79
C THR A 10 -30.15 -42.47 18.73
N GLU A 11 -30.82 -41.59 17.97
CA GLU A 11 -31.24 -41.91 16.61
C GLU A 11 -31.19 -40.70 15.68
N SER A 12 -30.51 -40.92 14.56
CA SER A 12 -30.33 -40.06 13.41
C SER A 12 -31.63 -39.89 12.63
N VAL A 13 -32.09 -38.66 12.45
CA VAL A 13 -33.18 -38.37 11.50
C VAL A 13 -32.57 -38.17 10.12
N VAL A 14 -32.58 -39.25 9.34
CA VAL A 14 -32.38 -39.24 7.89
C VAL A 14 -33.63 -38.61 7.27
N SER A 15 -33.50 -37.44 6.67
CA SER A 15 -34.55 -36.86 5.84
C SER A 15 -34.61 -37.62 4.50
N GLU A 16 -35.57 -38.53 4.38
CA GLU A 16 -35.91 -39.19 3.12
C GLU A 16 -36.34 -38.16 2.08
N THR A 17 -35.57 -38.07 1.01
CA THR A 17 -36.00 -37.42 -0.23
C THR A 17 -37.00 -38.34 -0.93
N LYS A 18 -38.28 -38.01 -0.86
CA LYS A 18 -39.29 -38.60 -1.76
C LYS A 18 -39.02 -38.11 -3.18
N THR A 19 -38.40 -38.96 -3.98
CA THR A 19 -38.48 -38.88 -5.44
C THR A 19 -39.92 -39.20 -5.83
N ASP A 20 -40.69 -38.18 -6.23
CA ASP A 20 -41.98 -38.40 -6.87
C ASP A 20 -41.77 -39.16 -8.18
N ALA A 21 -42.32 -40.37 -8.23
CA ALA A 21 -42.29 -41.24 -9.39
C ALA A 21 -43.02 -40.58 -10.57
N ALA A 22 -42.48 -40.76 -11.78
CA ALA A 22 -43.15 -40.38 -13.02
C ALA A 22 -44.56 -41.00 -13.07
N PRO A 23 -45.58 -40.29 -13.61
CA PRO A 23 -46.91 -40.85 -13.76
C PRO A 23 -46.81 -42.10 -14.64
N THR A 24 -47.35 -43.20 -14.11
CA THR A 24 -47.47 -44.49 -14.80
C THR A 24 -48.04 -44.31 -16.21
N PRO A 25 -47.53 -45.03 -17.23
CA PRO A 25 -48.23 -45.14 -18.50
C PRO A 25 -49.62 -45.73 -18.21
N TRP A 26 -50.61 -45.30 -18.99
CA TRP A 26 -51.98 -45.82 -19.04
C TRP A 26 -52.07 -47.30 -18.65
N PRO A 27 -53.08 -47.72 -17.86
CA PRO A 27 -53.14 -49.07 -17.32
C PRO A 27 -53.45 -50.07 -18.43
N TYR A 28 -52.45 -50.43 -19.22
CA TYR A 28 -52.43 -51.67 -19.98
C TYR A 28 -51.69 -52.67 -19.12
N THR A 29 -52.44 -53.40 -18.31
CA THR A 29 -51.94 -54.64 -17.73
C THR A 29 -51.68 -55.60 -18.88
N SER A 30 -50.42 -56.02 -18.98
CA SER A 30 -49.82 -56.87 -20.00
C SER A 30 -50.27 -58.34 -19.93
N ASP A 31 -51.57 -58.57 -19.73
CA ASP A 31 -52.17 -59.91 -19.65
C ASP A 31 -53.52 -60.03 -20.40
N ASP A 32 -53.88 -59.04 -21.22
CA ASP A 32 -54.78 -59.30 -22.35
C ASP A 32 -53.92 -59.86 -23.48
N SER A 33 -53.78 -61.18 -23.50
CA SER A 33 -53.49 -61.89 -24.73
C SER A 33 -54.49 -61.39 -25.77
N LEU A 34 -54.04 -60.54 -26.68
CA LEU A 34 -54.67 -60.28 -27.96
C LEU A 34 -54.93 -61.66 -28.58
N GLU A 35 -56.10 -62.23 -28.33
CA GLU A 35 -56.61 -63.31 -29.15
C GLU A 35 -56.55 -62.76 -30.55
N ASN A 36 -55.72 -63.40 -31.38
CA ASN A 36 -55.56 -63.05 -32.78
C ASN A 36 -56.95 -63.15 -33.40
N VAL A 37 -57.68 -62.04 -33.47
CA VAL A 37 -58.89 -61.96 -34.25
C VAL A 37 -58.45 -62.10 -35.69
N GLN A 38 -58.55 -63.32 -36.20
CA GLN A 38 -58.24 -63.63 -37.58
C GLN A 38 -59.32 -63.01 -38.42
N VAL A 39 -58.97 -61.92 -39.09
CA VAL A 39 -59.85 -61.26 -40.03
C VAL A 39 -59.72 -61.99 -41.35
N THR A 40 -60.77 -62.69 -41.78
CA THR A 40 -60.82 -63.31 -43.11
C THR A 40 -61.75 -62.51 -44.02
N GLU A 41 -61.24 -62.10 -45.18
CA GLU A 41 -62.05 -61.51 -46.26
C GLU A 41 -62.79 -62.61 -47.02
N ASP A 42 -64.10 -62.46 -47.17
CA ASP A 42 -64.84 -63.26 -48.14
C ASP A 42 -64.75 -62.66 -49.55
N SER A 43 -65.24 -63.38 -50.55
CA SER A 43 -65.13 -63.00 -51.97
C SER A 43 -65.88 -61.72 -52.36
N ASN A 44 -66.57 -61.04 -51.41
CA ASN A 44 -67.20 -59.74 -51.60
C ASN A 44 -66.47 -58.59 -50.87
N GLY A 45 -65.37 -58.87 -50.18
CA GLY A 45 -64.52 -57.88 -49.50
C GLY A 45 -65.04 -57.43 -48.13
N GLU A 46 -65.94 -58.18 -47.50
CA GLU A 46 -66.35 -57.90 -46.12
C GLU A 46 -65.51 -58.73 -45.14
N LEU A 47 -64.94 -58.04 -44.14
CA LEU A 47 -64.06 -58.58 -43.11
C LEU A 47 -64.92 -59.18 -41.98
N GLN A 48 -64.92 -60.50 -41.80
CA GLN A 48 -65.54 -61.13 -40.63
C GLN A 48 -64.54 -61.31 -39.49
N MET A 49 -64.88 -60.75 -38.33
CA MET A 49 -64.19 -60.93 -37.04
C MET A 49 -64.96 -61.94 -36.18
N SER A 50 -64.24 -62.82 -35.48
CA SER A 50 -64.78 -63.86 -34.59
C SER A 50 -65.82 -63.30 -33.61
N GLU A 51 -66.98 -63.96 -33.60
CA GLU A 51 -68.26 -63.68 -32.92
C GLU A 51 -68.16 -62.69 -31.74
N LEU A 52 -68.34 -61.40 -32.03
CA LEU A 52 -68.71 -60.39 -31.03
C LEU A 52 -70.10 -60.73 -30.49
N ASP A 53 -70.28 -60.63 -29.18
CA ASP A 53 -71.56 -60.84 -28.50
C ASP A 53 -72.68 -60.04 -29.22
N GLU A 54 -73.84 -60.66 -29.48
CA GLU A 54 -74.90 -60.06 -30.32
C GLU A 54 -75.32 -58.69 -29.78
N ASP A 55 -75.28 -58.50 -28.45
CA ASP A 55 -75.58 -57.22 -27.80
C ASP A 55 -74.51 -56.14 -28.06
N VAL A 56 -73.23 -56.52 -28.12
CA VAL A 56 -72.12 -55.62 -28.45
C VAL A 56 -72.15 -55.27 -29.93
N GLN A 57 -72.41 -56.25 -30.79
CA GLN A 57 -72.55 -56.03 -32.22
C GLN A 57 -73.74 -55.12 -32.51
N LYS A 58 -74.85 -55.25 -31.76
CA LYS A 58 -75.99 -54.35 -31.83
C LYS A 58 -75.69 -52.94 -31.34
N MET A 59 -74.97 -52.78 -30.22
CA MET A 59 -74.49 -51.45 -29.77
C MET A 59 -73.60 -50.78 -30.81
N ILE A 60 -72.64 -51.52 -31.38
CA ILE A 60 -71.75 -51.00 -32.42
C ILE A 60 -72.55 -50.61 -33.66
N THR A 61 -73.52 -51.43 -34.08
CA THR A 61 -74.37 -51.13 -35.24
C THR A 61 -75.30 -49.93 -34.99
N GLU A 62 -75.83 -49.77 -33.78
CA GLU A 62 -76.59 -48.57 -33.38
C GLU A 62 -75.69 -47.32 -33.39
N CYS A 63 -74.46 -47.39 -32.85
CA CYS A 63 -73.50 -46.27 -32.84
C CYS A 63 -72.91 -45.93 -34.22
N CYS A 64 -72.79 -46.90 -35.13
CA CYS A 64 -72.22 -46.72 -36.46
C CYS A 64 -73.26 -46.41 -37.56
N SER A 65 -74.55 -46.32 -37.20
CA SER A 65 -75.58 -45.87 -38.13
C SER A 65 -75.38 -44.37 -38.47
N PRO A 66 -75.52 -43.95 -39.75
CA PRO A 66 -75.36 -42.55 -40.12
C PRO A 66 -76.45 -41.71 -39.43
N PRO A 67 -76.11 -40.59 -38.79
CA PRO A 67 -77.05 -39.83 -37.99
C PRO A 67 -78.17 -39.26 -38.86
N THR A 68 -79.43 -39.57 -38.52
CA THR A 68 -80.61 -39.10 -39.25
C THR A 68 -81.01 -37.66 -38.94
N ASP A 69 -80.16 -36.89 -38.25
CA ASP A 69 -80.43 -35.47 -38.01
C ASP A 69 -79.14 -34.65 -38.07
N ASN A 70 -79.20 -33.56 -38.81
CA ASN A 70 -78.09 -32.68 -39.18
C ASN A 70 -77.64 -31.80 -38.00
N GLN A 71 -77.20 -32.43 -36.90
CA GLN A 71 -76.49 -31.77 -35.81
C GLN A 71 -75.14 -32.43 -35.60
N GLN A 72 -74.30 -32.45 -36.64
CA GLN A 72 -72.86 -32.53 -36.42
C GLN A 72 -72.46 -31.30 -35.58
N LEU A 73 -72.17 -31.52 -34.30
CA LEU A 73 -71.51 -30.54 -33.44
C LEU A 73 -70.15 -30.19 -34.09
N GLN A 74 -70.13 -29.12 -34.89
CA GLN A 74 -68.89 -28.57 -35.42
C GLN A 74 -68.03 -28.10 -34.25
N LEU A 75 -66.96 -28.84 -33.96
CA LEU A 75 -65.91 -28.42 -33.05
C LEU A 75 -65.24 -27.18 -33.66
N ARG A 76 -65.57 -26.00 -33.14
CA ARG A 76 -64.83 -24.78 -33.46
C ARG A 76 -63.43 -24.90 -32.84
N PRO A 77 -62.35 -24.76 -33.63
CA PRO A 77 -61.00 -24.68 -33.08
C PRO A 77 -60.94 -23.51 -32.09
N ARG A 78 -60.56 -23.79 -30.84
CA ARG A 78 -60.31 -22.76 -29.83
C ARG A 78 -58.81 -22.71 -29.56
N THR A 79 -58.30 -21.51 -29.32
CA THR A 79 -56.91 -21.32 -28.89
C THR A 79 -56.74 -21.84 -27.45
N LEU A 80 -55.51 -22.20 -27.07
CA LEU A 80 -55.21 -22.67 -25.70
C LEU A 80 -55.68 -21.66 -24.63
N SER A 81 -55.54 -20.37 -24.91
CA SER A 81 -56.03 -19.28 -24.08
C SER A 81 -57.54 -19.32 -23.86
N GLU A 82 -58.32 -19.62 -24.90
CA GLU A 82 -59.79 -19.73 -24.84
C GLU A 82 -60.28 -21.03 -24.19
N MET A 83 -59.41 -22.03 -24.07
CA MET A 83 -59.65 -23.24 -23.28
C MET A 83 -59.30 -23.06 -21.79
N GLY A 84 -58.94 -21.84 -21.36
CA GLY A 84 -58.53 -21.55 -19.99
C GLY A 84 -57.09 -21.99 -19.67
N LEU A 85 -56.34 -22.45 -20.67
CA LEU A 85 -54.92 -22.81 -20.57
C LEU A 85 -54.07 -21.57 -20.87
N THR A 86 -54.26 -20.51 -20.09
CA THR A 86 -53.32 -19.39 -20.07
C THR A 86 -52.12 -19.80 -19.26
N ILE A 87 -50.93 -19.80 -19.88
CA ILE A 87 -49.67 -19.81 -19.14
C ILE A 87 -49.62 -18.49 -18.39
N GLU A 88 -50.17 -18.47 -17.18
CA GLU A 88 -49.85 -17.42 -16.22
C GLU A 88 -48.33 -17.36 -16.17
N GLY A 89 -47.75 -16.18 -16.34
CA GLY A 89 -46.31 -15.95 -16.27
C GLY A 89 -45.77 -16.23 -14.87
N ARG A 90 -45.88 -17.47 -14.39
CA ARG A 90 -45.11 -17.95 -13.26
C ARG A 90 -43.68 -17.89 -13.71
N ARG A 91 -43.00 -16.84 -13.27
CA ARG A 91 -41.54 -16.81 -13.21
C ARG A 91 -41.14 -18.13 -12.56
N ILE A 92 -40.52 -19.01 -13.34
CA ILE A 92 -39.84 -20.16 -12.77
C ILE A 92 -38.66 -19.53 -12.03
N GLU A 93 -38.80 -19.38 -10.71
CA GLU A 93 -37.71 -18.95 -9.85
C GLU A 93 -36.72 -20.10 -9.75
N CYS A 94 -35.81 -20.17 -10.71
CA CYS A 94 -34.64 -21.02 -10.61
C CYS A 94 -33.75 -20.45 -9.51
N THR A 95 -33.77 -21.07 -8.33
CA THR A 95 -32.73 -20.85 -7.33
C THR A 95 -31.51 -21.63 -7.79
N PHE A 96 -30.50 -20.93 -8.31
CA PHE A 96 -29.18 -21.53 -8.50
C PHE A 96 -28.66 -21.92 -7.11
N GLY A 97 -28.82 -23.21 -6.75
CA GLY A 97 -28.49 -23.76 -5.44
C GLY A 97 -26.99 -23.98 -5.24
N LEU A 98 -26.17 -23.01 -5.61
CA LEU A 98 -24.76 -22.99 -5.24
C LEU A 98 -24.66 -22.29 -3.88
N ASP A 99 -24.02 -22.95 -2.91
CA ASP A 99 -23.63 -22.29 -1.66
C ASP A 99 -22.80 -21.04 -2.03
N PRO A 100 -23.20 -19.84 -1.57
CA PRO A 100 -22.45 -18.61 -1.83
C PRO A 100 -20.96 -18.72 -1.50
N LYS A 101 -20.59 -19.57 -0.54
CA LYS A 101 -19.18 -19.84 -0.22
C LYS A 101 -18.45 -20.58 -1.33
N ILE A 102 -19.05 -21.62 -1.89
CA ILE A 102 -18.44 -22.39 -2.99
C ILE A 102 -18.29 -21.50 -4.23
N LEU A 103 -19.28 -20.65 -4.49
CA LEU A 103 -19.20 -19.68 -5.58
C LEU A 103 -18.11 -18.64 -5.33
N ALA A 104 -18.04 -18.08 -4.12
CA ALA A 104 -17.01 -17.13 -3.74
C ALA A 104 -15.62 -17.77 -3.85
N ASP A 105 -15.40 -18.96 -3.31
CA ASP A 105 -14.12 -19.69 -3.37
C ASP A 105 -13.70 -19.97 -4.83
N GLY A 106 -14.67 -20.35 -5.68
CA GLY A 106 -14.43 -20.55 -7.11
C GLY A 106 -14.03 -19.27 -7.85
N ILE A 107 -14.73 -18.15 -7.58
CA ILE A 107 -14.40 -16.83 -8.15
C ILE A 107 -13.04 -16.36 -7.64
N THR A 108 -12.77 -16.47 -6.34
CA THR A 108 -11.47 -16.10 -5.75
C THR A 108 -10.34 -16.89 -6.39
N LYS A 109 -10.55 -18.19 -6.65
CA LYS A 109 -9.57 -19.01 -7.36
C LYS A 109 -9.35 -18.53 -8.79
N MET A 110 -10.42 -18.29 -9.56
CA MET A 110 -10.30 -17.77 -10.93
C MET A 110 -9.56 -16.42 -10.96
N VAL A 111 -9.90 -15.52 -10.02
CA VAL A 111 -9.27 -14.21 -9.90
C VAL A 111 -7.77 -14.34 -9.58
N ALA A 112 -7.40 -15.25 -8.67
CA ALA A 112 -6.01 -15.51 -8.29
C ALA A 112 -5.21 -16.15 -9.44
N GLU A 113 -5.81 -17.07 -10.20
CA GLU A 113 -5.17 -17.74 -11.35
C GLU A 113 -5.18 -16.90 -12.64
N ARG A 114 -5.87 -15.73 -12.62
CA ARG A 114 -6.06 -14.83 -13.77
C ARG A 114 -6.81 -15.47 -14.94
N ASP A 115 -7.75 -16.35 -14.63
CA ASP A 115 -8.60 -17.01 -15.63
C ASP A 115 -9.80 -16.15 -16.01
N CYS A 116 -10.11 -16.08 -17.32
CA CYS A 116 -11.25 -15.33 -17.85
C CYS A 116 -11.20 -13.80 -17.59
N THR A 117 -10.00 -13.22 -17.61
CA THR A 117 -9.82 -11.75 -17.62
C THR A 117 -10.54 -11.09 -18.79
N ASP A 118 -11.11 -9.92 -18.56
CA ASP A 118 -12.04 -9.27 -19.48
C ASP A 118 -11.71 -7.80 -19.74
N ALA A 119 -10.55 -7.31 -19.27
CA ALA A 119 -9.98 -6.02 -19.63
C ALA A 119 -8.46 -6.13 -19.84
N LEU A 120 -7.93 -5.29 -20.72
CA LEU A 120 -6.50 -5.16 -20.97
C LEU A 120 -6.05 -3.76 -20.58
N VAL A 121 -5.21 -3.64 -19.55
CA VAL A 121 -4.65 -2.35 -19.11
C VAL A 121 -3.24 -2.21 -19.66
N GLU A 122 -2.95 -1.14 -20.40
CA GLU A 122 -1.65 -0.86 -21.01
C GLU A 122 -0.98 0.32 -20.31
N ILE A 123 0.23 0.11 -19.79
CA ILE A 123 1.02 1.08 -19.03
C ILE A 123 2.49 0.94 -19.44
N GLU A 124 3.13 2.03 -19.87
CA GLU A 124 4.53 2.01 -20.35
C GLU A 124 4.81 0.94 -21.43
N GLY A 125 3.81 0.61 -22.25
CA GLY A 125 3.89 -0.44 -23.26
C GLY A 125 3.81 -1.88 -22.72
N HIS A 126 3.62 -2.06 -21.41
CA HIS A 126 3.30 -3.33 -20.78
C HIS A 126 1.77 -3.51 -20.72
N CYS A 127 1.30 -4.69 -21.13
CA CYS A 127 -0.11 -5.04 -21.07
C CYS A 127 -0.39 -5.97 -19.89
N PHE A 128 -1.43 -5.64 -19.12
CA PHE A 128 -1.91 -6.37 -17.97
C PHE A 128 -3.32 -6.89 -18.24
N GLU A 129 -3.46 -8.20 -18.26
CA GLU A 129 -4.76 -8.86 -18.30
C GLU A 129 -5.39 -8.81 -16.90
N CYS A 130 -6.55 -8.15 -16.83
CA CYS A 130 -7.23 -7.85 -15.58
C CYS A 130 -8.70 -8.21 -15.64
N HIS A 131 -9.26 -8.47 -14.47
CA HIS A 131 -10.70 -8.53 -14.25
C HIS A 131 -11.25 -7.13 -14.03
N LEU A 132 -12.06 -6.62 -14.96
CA LEU A 132 -12.63 -5.29 -14.88
C LEU A 132 -13.51 -5.13 -13.64
N CYS A 133 -14.26 -6.17 -13.28
CA CYS A 133 -15.11 -6.14 -12.09
C CYS A 133 -14.31 -5.90 -10.80
N VAL A 134 -13.11 -6.51 -10.67
CA VAL A 134 -12.22 -6.30 -9.53
C VAL A 134 -11.73 -4.85 -9.52
N LEU A 135 -11.23 -4.35 -10.65
CA LEU A 135 -10.78 -2.97 -10.78
C LEU A 135 -11.87 -1.96 -10.39
N GLN A 136 -13.11 -2.19 -10.81
CA GLN A 136 -14.26 -1.33 -10.56
C GLN A 136 -14.75 -1.34 -9.10
N VAL A 137 -14.48 -2.40 -8.35
CA VAL A 137 -14.80 -2.47 -6.91
C VAL A 137 -13.87 -1.56 -6.11
N PHE A 138 -12.59 -1.54 -6.45
CA PHE A 138 -11.57 -0.85 -5.65
C PHE A 138 -11.31 0.61 -6.04
N THR A 139 -11.72 1.04 -7.24
CA THR A 139 -11.52 2.43 -7.69
C THR A 139 -12.62 2.90 -8.65
N GLU A 140 -13.01 4.17 -8.48
CA GLU A 140 -13.92 4.87 -9.39
C GLU A 140 -13.33 5.06 -10.80
N TYR A 141 -11.99 5.08 -10.92
CA TYR A 141 -11.31 5.29 -12.19
C TYR A 141 -11.79 4.30 -13.25
N PHE A 142 -11.89 3.01 -12.89
CA PHE A 142 -12.22 1.95 -13.84
C PHE A 142 -13.72 1.77 -14.11
N LYS A 143 -14.62 2.43 -13.35
CA LYS A 143 -16.08 2.32 -13.55
C LYS A 143 -16.59 2.92 -14.85
N ARG A 144 -15.76 3.73 -15.52
CA ARG A 144 -16.07 4.34 -16.82
C ARG A 144 -15.91 3.38 -18.00
N PHE A 145 -15.19 2.26 -17.82
CA PHE A 145 -14.87 1.31 -18.88
C PHE A 145 -15.82 0.11 -18.91
N LYS A 146 -15.77 -0.64 -20.01
CA LYS A 146 -16.59 -1.82 -20.27
C LYS A 146 -15.72 -3.03 -20.57
N SER A 147 -16.31 -4.21 -20.40
CA SER A 147 -15.67 -5.49 -20.70
C SER A 147 -15.24 -5.52 -22.18
N GLY A 148 -13.99 -5.92 -22.43
CA GLY A 148 -13.34 -5.91 -23.74
C GLY A 148 -12.59 -4.62 -24.09
N ASP A 149 -12.64 -3.58 -23.24
CA ASP A 149 -11.89 -2.34 -23.48
C ASP A 149 -10.38 -2.55 -23.32
N ILE A 150 -9.60 -1.88 -24.17
CA ILE A 150 -8.15 -1.70 -24.00
C ILE A 150 -7.96 -0.33 -23.34
N ILE A 151 -7.50 -0.34 -22.09
CA ILE A 151 -7.41 0.83 -21.23
C ILE A 151 -5.95 1.25 -21.17
N LYS A 152 -5.62 2.37 -21.81
CA LYS A 152 -4.27 2.93 -21.79
C LYS A 152 -4.15 3.97 -20.68
N ILE A 153 -3.16 3.81 -19.81
CA ILE A 153 -2.80 4.80 -18.78
C ILE A 153 -1.45 5.38 -19.16
N GLU A 154 -1.44 6.65 -19.58
CA GLU A 154 -0.25 7.39 -20.01
C GLU A 154 0.20 8.42 -18.95
N GLU A 155 -0.16 8.18 -17.70
CA GLU A 155 0.22 9.06 -16.58
C GLU A 155 1.64 8.77 -16.12
N ALA A 156 2.49 9.80 -16.06
CA ALA A 156 3.91 9.65 -15.70
C ALA A 156 4.14 9.11 -14.28
N GLU A 157 3.15 9.28 -13.39
CA GLU A 157 3.21 8.78 -12.01
C GLU A 157 2.85 7.29 -11.89
N VAL A 158 2.26 6.68 -12.93
CA VAL A 158 1.81 5.28 -12.89
C VAL A 158 2.77 4.43 -13.70
N THR A 159 3.69 3.75 -13.02
CA THR A 159 4.60 2.81 -13.66
C THR A 159 3.98 1.41 -13.79
N ALA A 160 4.51 0.61 -14.70
CA ALA A 160 4.10 -0.79 -14.87
C ALA A 160 4.25 -1.59 -13.56
N GLN A 161 5.33 -1.36 -12.81
CA GLN A 161 5.57 -2.02 -11.52
C GLN A 161 4.57 -1.56 -10.44
N GLY A 162 4.28 -0.25 -10.37
CA GLY A 162 3.31 0.30 -9.42
C GLY A 162 1.91 -0.27 -9.64
N PHE A 163 1.44 -0.29 -10.88
CA PHE A 163 0.15 -0.88 -11.22
C PHE A 163 0.10 -2.38 -10.97
N LYS A 164 1.17 -3.12 -11.32
CA LYS A 164 1.28 -4.55 -11.02
C LYS A 164 1.07 -4.83 -9.53
N ASN A 165 1.79 -4.11 -8.67
CA ASN A 165 1.69 -4.24 -7.22
C ASN A 165 0.27 -3.90 -6.71
N VAL A 166 -0.33 -2.82 -7.22
CA VAL A 166 -1.71 -2.43 -6.87
C VAL A 166 -2.70 -3.52 -7.30
N TYR A 167 -2.58 -4.07 -8.50
CA TYR A 167 -3.48 -5.11 -8.98
C TYR A 167 -3.30 -6.42 -8.21
N GLU A 168 -2.06 -6.81 -7.90
CA GLU A 168 -1.76 -7.95 -7.02
C GLU A 168 -2.37 -7.77 -5.63
N TRP A 169 -2.37 -6.55 -5.10
CA TRP A 169 -3.03 -6.24 -3.83
C TRP A 169 -4.55 -6.39 -3.89
N MET A 170 -5.18 -6.05 -5.02
CA MET A 170 -6.63 -6.20 -5.21
C MET A 170 -7.08 -7.66 -5.28
N ILE A 171 -6.26 -8.55 -5.86
CA ILE A 171 -6.64 -9.96 -6.09
C ILE A 171 -6.32 -10.88 -4.88
N HIS A 172 -5.41 -10.48 -4.00
CA HIS A 172 -4.99 -11.28 -2.85
C HIS A 172 -5.50 -10.69 -1.54
N GLU A 173 -6.52 -11.32 -0.96
CA GLU A 173 -7.05 -10.96 0.35
C GLU A 173 -5.95 -11.01 1.43
N GLY A 174 -5.83 -9.92 2.20
CA GLY A 174 -4.84 -9.81 3.28
C GLY A 174 -3.39 -9.62 2.80
N SER A 175 -3.17 -9.38 1.50
CA SER A 175 -1.85 -9.00 1.00
C SER A 175 -1.41 -7.67 1.64
N THR A 176 -0.16 -7.63 2.07
CA THR A 176 0.46 -6.41 2.58
C THR A 176 1.37 -5.84 1.50
N PRO A 177 1.40 -4.51 1.29
CA PRO A 177 2.32 -3.89 0.36
C PRO A 177 3.76 -4.33 0.66
N GLN A 178 4.44 -4.85 -0.35
CA GLN A 178 5.84 -5.25 -0.22
C GLN A 178 6.76 -4.02 -0.33
N ARG A 179 8.00 -4.18 0.15
CA ARG A 179 9.01 -3.10 0.09
C ARG A 179 9.40 -2.76 -1.35
N ASP A 180 9.50 -3.76 -2.22
CA ASP A 180 9.86 -3.57 -3.62
C ASP A 180 8.74 -2.86 -4.38
N GLY A 181 9.06 -1.71 -4.96
CA GLY A 181 8.11 -0.90 -5.71
C GLY A 181 7.07 -0.20 -4.84
N LEU A 182 7.36 0.05 -3.55
CA LEU A 182 6.39 0.64 -2.62
C LEU A 182 6.06 2.10 -2.97
N ILE A 183 7.04 2.86 -3.48
CA ILE A 183 6.83 4.26 -3.91
C ILE A 183 5.98 4.30 -5.17
N GLU A 184 6.26 3.43 -6.14
CA GLU A 184 5.47 3.27 -7.36
C GLU A 184 4.05 2.79 -7.05
N MET A 185 3.89 1.87 -6.09
CA MET A 185 2.59 1.44 -5.61
C MET A 185 1.82 2.58 -4.94
N TYR A 186 2.50 3.41 -4.13
CA TYR A 186 1.90 4.61 -3.54
C TYR A 186 1.40 5.59 -4.62
N LEU A 187 2.22 5.86 -5.64
CA LEU A 187 1.86 6.76 -6.74
C LEU A 187 0.67 6.23 -7.55
N ALA A 188 0.69 4.93 -7.90
CA ALA A 188 -0.41 4.29 -8.60
C ALA A 188 -1.70 4.29 -7.76
N ALA A 189 -1.62 3.98 -6.46
CA ALA A 189 -2.77 4.02 -5.55
C ALA A 189 -3.32 5.45 -5.37
N ARG A 190 -2.45 6.47 -5.40
CA ARG A 190 -2.84 7.88 -5.36
C ARG A 190 -3.58 8.28 -6.62
N PHE A 191 -3.06 7.93 -7.80
CA PHE A 191 -3.70 8.21 -9.08
C PHE A 191 -5.05 7.50 -9.21
N LEU A 192 -5.12 6.24 -8.78
CA LEU A 192 -6.35 5.45 -8.79
C LEU A 192 -7.31 5.79 -7.63
N GLU A 193 -6.98 6.78 -6.79
CA GLU A 193 -7.80 7.23 -5.67
C GLU A 193 -8.23 6.09 -4.72
N MET A 194 -7.26 5.29 -4.26
CA MET A 194 -7.50 4.10 -3.42
C MET A 194 -7.20 4.38 -1.93
N PRO A 195 -8.15 4.92 -1.13
CA PRO A 195 -7.89 5.38 0.24
C PRO A 195 -7.49 4.26 1.21
N ASP A 196 -8.06 3.06 1.07
CA ASP A 196 -7.76 1.94 1.96
C ASP A 196 -6.33 1.43 1.76
N LEU A 197 -5.88 1.33 0.52
CA LEU A 197 -4.50 0.97 0.20
C LEU A 197 -3.53 2.08 0.63
N LEU A 198 -3.84 3.35 0.35
CA LEU A 198 -3.02 4.47 0.80
C LEU A 198 -2.84 4.45 2.33
N LYS A 199 -3.91 4.19 3.08
CA LYS A 199 -3.84 4.08 4.55
C LYS A 199 -2.91 2.96 5.00
N GLN A 200 -2.96 1.80 4.35
CA GLN A 200 -2.03 0.71 4.64
C GLN A 200 -0.59 1.11 4.34
N ILE A 201 -0.33 1.70 3.16
CA ILE A 201 1.00 2.18 2.77
C ILE A 201 1.54 3.22 3.76
N TRP A 202 0.72 4.19 4.18
CA TRP A 202 1.11 5.19 5.19
C TRP A 202 1.47 4.56 6.53
N SER A 203 0.73 3.53 6.97
CA SER A 203 1.06 2.80 8.19
C SER A 203 2.40 2.08 8.09
N LEU A 204 2.79 1.61 6.91
CA LEU A 204 4.10 1.01 6.68
C LEU A 204 5.23 2.03 6.78
N PHE A 205 5.05 3.23 6.21
CA PHE A 205 6.07 4.30 6.29
C PHE A 205 6.30 4.80 7.72
N ASP A 206 5.25 4.80 8.55
CA ASP A 206 5.33 5.22 9.96
C ASP A 206 5.94 4.13 10.87
N ASP A 207 5.80 2.86 10.49
CA ASP A 207 6.33 1.71 11.25
C ASP A 207 7.86 1.60 11.14
N ALA A 208 8.54 1.72 12.28
CA ALA A 208 10.00 1.67 12.35
C ALA A 208 10.63 0.28 12.20
N ASP A 209 9.86 -0.78 12.44
CA ASP A 209 10.32 -2.16 12.24
C ASP A 209 10.25 -2.54 10.75
N LEU A 210 9.28 -1.97 10.04
CA LEU A 210 9.09 -2.22 8.61
C LEU A 210 9.94 -1.31 7.73
N VAL A 211 10.04 -0.02 8.08
CA VAL A 211 10.84 0.98 7.37
C VAL A 211 11.92 1.53 8.28
N SER A 212 13.12 0.92 8.14
CA SER A 212 14.33 1.38 8.80
C SER A 212 14.78 2.76 8.31
N GLU A 213 15.58 3.47 9.10
CA GLU A 213 16.11 4.81 8.76
C GLU A 213 16.87 4.82 7.40
N ALA A 214 17.59 3.74 7.08
CA ALA A 214 18.28 3.58 5.79
C ALA A 214 17.31 3.40 4.62
N LEU A 215 16.24 2.60 4.81
CA LEU A 215 15.19 2.44 3.81
C LEU A 215 14.40 3.74 3.62
N ALA A 216 14.17 4.51 4.68
CA ALA A 216 13.54 5.81 4.57
C ALA A 216 14.34 6.77 3.67
N PHE A 217 15.68 6.76 3.78
CA PHE A 217 16.53 7.52 2.86
C PHE A 217 16.44 7.01 1.42
N GLN A 218 16.43 5.69 1.21
CA GLN A 218 16.26 5.11 -0.13
C GLN A 218 14.91 5.51 -0.76
N PHE A 219 13.81 5.36 -0.02
CA PHE A 219 12.49 5.79 -0.44
C PHE A 219 12.41 7.30 -0.67
N PHE A 220 13.14 8.10 0.11
CA PHE A 220 13.22 9.54 -0.11
C PHE A 220 13.83 9.84 -1.47
N LEU A 221 14.93 9.17 -1.84
CA LEU A 221 15.57 9.30 -3.15
C LEU A 221 14.65 8.86 -4.28
N GLU A 222 13.98 7.72 -4.13
CA GLU A 222 13.00 7.20 -5.11
C GLU A 222 11.80 8.15 -5.28
N ALA A 223 11.41 8.88 -4.24
CA ALA A 223 10.31 9.84 -4.28
C ALA A 223 10.69 11.21 -4.89
N LEU A 224 11.98 11.53 -5.05
CA LEU A 224 12.45 12.84 -5.54
C LEU A 224 11.95 13.23 -6.94
N PRO A 225 11.87 12.31 -7.93
CA PRO A 225 11.39 12.65 -9.27
C PRO A 225 9.90 13.04 -9.30
N TYR A 226 9.15 12.73 -8.24
CA TYR A 226 7.70 12.86 -8.20
C TYR A 226 7.25 14.01 -7.29
N ASN A 227 6.11 14.63 -7.60
CA ASN A 227 5.54 15.69 -6.79
C ASN A 227 4.80 15.12 -5.56
N THR A 228 5.58 14.74 -4.54
CA THR A 228 5.08 14.08 -3.32
C THR A 228 5.60 14.74 -2.02
N PRO A 229 5.38 16.05 -1.82
CA PRO A 229 5.99 16.79 -0.72
C PRO A 229 5.63 16.24 0.67
N MET A 230 4.41 15.73 0.86
CA MET A 230 4.00 15.12 2.13
C MET A 230 4.75 13.82 2.43
N LEU A 231 4.96 12.97 1.41
CA LEU A 231 5.70 11.72 1.55
C LEU A 231 7.18 12.00 1.80
N GLN A 232 7.76 12.91 1.01
CA GLN A 232 9.16 13.32 1.18
C GLN A 232 9.40 13.91 2.58
N ALA A 233 8.51 14.79 3.07
CA ALA A 233 8.60 15.32 4.42
C ALA A 233 8.53 14.22 5.49
N LEU A 234 7.61 13.26 5.36
CA LEU A 234 7.55 12.11 6.26
C LEU A 234 8.87 11.33 6.23
N LEU A 235 9.37 10.96 5.05
CA LEU A 235 10.58 10.16 4.91
C LEU A 235 11.81 10.87 5.50
N ILE A 236 11.94 12.19 5.32
CA ILE A 236 13.00 12.99 5.96
C ILE A 236 12.93 12.88 7.49
N THR A 237 11.73 12.88 8.07
CA THR A 237 11.57 12.74 9.53
C THR A 237 12.08 11.40 10.08
N ARG A 238 12.19 10.38 9.20
CA ARG A 238 12.56 9.00 9.52
C ARG A 238 14.06 8.71 9.31
N ILE A 239 14.81 9.58 8.65
CA ILE A 239 16.25 9.37 8.36
C ILE A 239 17.11 9.37 9.62
N GLY A 240 16.76 10.18 10.64
CA GLY A 240 17.38 10.10 11.97
C GLY A 240 18.92 10.03 11.97
N ARG A 241 19.43 8.98 12.59
CA ARG A 241 20.85 8.56 12.79
C ARG A 241 21.51 8.06 11.52
N PHE A 242 20.73 7.68 10.50
CA PHE A 242 21.29 7.35 9.20
C PHE A 242 21.83 8.59 8.45
N PHE A 243 21.47 9.81 8.87
CA PHE A 243 21.87 11.05 8.19
C PHE A 243 23.37 11.13 7.85
N LEU A 244 24.28 10.90 8.82
CA LEU A 244 25.72 10.98 8.55
C LEU A 244 26.23 9.83 7.65
N CYS A 245 25.54 8.68 7.63
CA CYS A 245 25.80 7.63 6.65
C CYS A 245 25.38 8.07 5.25
N ALA A 246 24.22 8.73 5.12
CA ALA A 246 23.79 9.34 3.87
C ALA A 246 24.81 10.38 3.39
N VAL A 247 25.28 11.29 4.25
CA VAL A 247 26.32 12.30 3.91
C VAL A 247 27.61 11.68 3.35
N ALA A 248 27.94 10.46 3.78
CA ALA A 248 29.11 9.74 3.27
C ALA A 248 28.90 9.14 1.86
N SER A 249 27.65 8.97 1.40
CA SER A 249 27.32 8.33 0.11
C SER A 249 27.42 9.28 -1.08
N MET A 250 27.41 8.71 -2.29
CA MET A 250 27.28 9.49 -3.53
C MET A 250 25.85 10.02 -3.70
N ASP A 251 24.84 9.27 -3.26
CA ASP A 251 23.44 9.68 -3.38
C ASP A 251 23.17 11.03 -2.70
N PHE A 252 23.81 11.30 -1.55
CA PHE A 252 23.74 12.60 -0.91
C PHE A 252 24.37 13.72 -1.75
N LEU A 253 25.48 13.44 -2.45
CA LEU A 253 26.13 14.40 -3.33
C LEU A 253 25.30 14.69 -4.59
N ASP A 254 24.50 13.72 -5.03
CA ASP A 254 23.64 13.82 -6.20
C ASP A 254 22.27 14.45 -5.91
N LEU A 255 21.96 14.74 -4.64
CA LEU A 255 20.72 15.42 -4.25
C LEU A 255 20.58 16.78 -4.94
N PRO A 256 19.36 17.13 -5.44
CA PRO A 256 19.07 18.47 -5.91
C PRO A 256 19.06 19.46 -4.73
N ALA A 257 19.34 20.73 -5.03
CA ALA A 257 19.52 21.77 -4.01
C ALA A 257 18.33 21.90 -3.04
N GLU A 258 17.09 21.81 -3.55
CA GLU A 258 15.91 21.96 -2.69
C GLU A 258 15.73 20.76 -1.75
N ALA A 259 15.92 19.53 -2.26
CA ALA A 259 15.85 18.32 -1.45
C ALA A 259 16.93 18.30 -0.36
N LEU A 260 18.14 18.76 -0.70
CA LEU A 260 19.22 18.93 0.28
C LEU A 260 18.85 19.95 1.35
N TYR A 261 18.30 21.10 0.95
CA TYR A 261 17.88 22.12 1.90
C TYR A 261 16.86 21.56 2.89
N GLU A 262 15.81 20.88 2.41
CA GLU A 262 14.77 20.30 3.25
C GLU A 262 15.35 19.25 4.21
N LEU A 263 16.25 18.39 3.73
CA LEU A 263 16.95 17.42 4.56
C LEU A 263 17.77 18.09 5.67
N LEU A 264 18.59 19.09 5.34
CA LEU A 264 19.45 19.79 6.30
C LEU A 264 18.67 20.69 7.25
N ASN A 265 17.53 21.22 6.83
CA ASN A 265 16.71 22.10 7.65
C ASN A 265 15.88 21.33 8.70
N HIS A 266 15.68 20.02 8.50
CA HIS A 266 14.82 19.20 9.35
C HIS A 266 15.38 18.96 10.77
N ASN A 267 14.50 18.95 11.78
CA ASN A 267 14.87 18.79 13.19
C ASN A 267 15.32 17.37 13.57
N ASN A 268 14.78 16.35 12.88
CA ASN A 268 15.00 14.95 13.24
C ASN A 268 16.34 14.38 12.76
N VAL A 269 17.10 15.09 11.90
CA VAL A 269 18.42 14.61 11.51
C VAL A 269 19.31 14.53 12.75
N CYS A 270 19.96 13.38 12.89
CA CYS A 270 20.82 13.13 14.03
C CYS A 270 22.25 13.49 13.68
N VAL A 271 22.78 14.45 14.43
CA VAL A 271 24.16 14.91 14.35
C VAL A 271 24.71 15.08 15.76
N ASN A 272 26.02 15.14 15.90
CA ASN A 272 26.67 15.37 17.18
C ASN A 272 26.80 16.87 17.46
N SER A 273 26.92 17.68 16.41
CA SER A 273 26.99 19.14 16.53
C SER A 273 26.49 19.81 15.25
N GLU A 274 26.04 21.05 15.36
CA GLU A 274 25.63 21.84 14.18
C GLU A 274 26.80 22.08 13.21
N MET A 275 28.05 21.91 13.68
CA MET A 275 29.24 21.96 12.84
C MET A 275 29.20 20.85 11.77
N GLU A 276 28.64 19.69 12.07
CA GLU A 276 28.49 18.59 11.10
C GLU A 276 27.47 18.92 10.01
N ILE A 277 26.42 19.67 10.31
CA ILE A 277 25.46 20.15 9.31
C ILE A 277 26.15 21.14 8.36
N LEU A 278 26.93 22.08 8.91
CA LEU A 278 27.73 23.00 8.10
C LEU A 278 28.71 22.24 7.20
N LEU A 279 29.43 21.25 7.74
CA LEU A 279 30.42 20.48 6.99
C LEU A 279 29.76 19.57 5.93
N SER A 280 28.56 19.05 6.20
CA SER A 280 27.74 18.31 5.24
C SER A 280 27.27 19.19 4.09
N ALA A 281 26.79 20.40 4.38
CA ALA A 281 26.45 21.40 3.38
C ALA A 281 27.65 21.76 2.49
N LEU A 282 28.81 22.02 3.12
CA LEU A 282 30.04 22.33 2.40
C LEU A 282 30.52 21.16 1.54
N ARG A 283 30.37 19.92 2.03
CA ARG A 283 30.70 18.73 1.24
C ARG A 283 29.89 18.66 -0.06
N TRP A 284 28.59 18.95 -0.01
CA TRP A 284 27.76 18.99 -1.21
C TRP A 284 28.12 20.17 -2.12
N LEU A 285 28.37 21.36 -1.56
CA LEU A 285 28.73 22.55 -2.33
C LEU A 285 30.07 22.39 -3.05
N LEU A 286 31.07 21.84 -2.38
CA LEU A 286 32.43 21.66 -2.91
C LEU A 286 32.53 20.54 -3.95
N HIS A 287 31.58 19.60 -3.99
CA HIS A 287 31.55 18.53 -4.97
C HIS A 287 31.42 19.05 -6.41
N ASP A 288 30.59 20.08 -6.61
CA ASP A 288 30.43 20.76 -7.90
C ASP A 288 30.26 22.27 -7.69
N TRP A 289 31.32 22.87 -7.17
CA TRP A 289 31.36 24.29 -6.80
C TRP A 289 30.88 25.26 -7.89
N PRO A 290 31.32 25.14 -9.16
CA PRO A 290 30.96 26.10 -10.21
C PRO A 290 29.45 26.22 -10.42
N ASN A 291 28.73 25.11 -10.37
CA ASN A 291 27.28 25.06 -10.58
C ASN A 291 26.49 25.27 -9.28
N ARG A 292 27.05 24.89 -8.13
CA ARG A 292 26.32 24.88 -6.85
C ARG A 292 26.47 26.15 -6.02
N LYS A 293 27.47 26.99 -6.30
CA LYS A 293 27.74 28.22 -5.53
C LYS A 293 26.53 29.16 -5.44
N GLU A 294 25.67 29.20 -6.46
CA GLU A 294 24.47 30.04 -6.47
C GLU A 294 23.43 29.63 -5.40
N HIS A 295 23.40 28.34 -5.06
CA HIS A 295 22.54 27.80 -4.00
C HIS A 295 23.17 27.93 -2.60
N GLY A 296 24.45 28.33 -2.50
CA GLY A 296 25.22 28.29 -1.26
C GLY A 296 24.58 29.08 -0.11
N VAL A 297 24.05 30.28 -0.38
CA VAL A 297 23.35 31.08 0.64
C VAL A 297 22.10 30.36 1.16
N ARG A 298 21.31 29.80 0.25
CA ARG A 298 20.09 29.05 0.58
C ARG A 298 20.41 27.80 1.40
N ILE A 299 21.36 26.98 0.96
CA ILE A 299 21.76 25.76 1.68
C ILE A 299 22.31 26.10 3.07
N LEU A 300 23.21 27.09 3.17
CA LEU A 300 23.80 27.49 4.46
C LEU A 300 22.80 28.16 5.40
N SER A 301 21.65 28.65 4.90
CA SER A 301 20.57 29.14 5.76
C SER A 301 19.90 28.04 6.60
N ALA A 302 20.04 26.77 6.21
CA ALA A 302 19.60 25.62 7.02
C ALA A 302 20.49 25.36 8.25
N VAL A 303 21.69 25.96 8.30
CA VAL A 303 22.65 25.82 9.40
C VAL A 303 22.27 26.78 10.54
N ARG A 304 22.09 26.23 11.74
CA ARG A 304 21.68 26.98 12.93
C ARG A 304 22.90 27.54 13.65
N PHE A 305 23.46 28.64 13.12
CA PHE A 305 24.68 29.26 13.69
C PHE A 305 24.59 29.56 15.19
N ASN A 306 23.39 29.80 15.73
CA ASN A 306 23.14 30.01 17.16
C ASN A 306 23.33 28.76 18.04
N LEU A 307 23.34 27.56 17.45
CA LEU A 307 23.63 26.28 18.13
C LEU A 307 25.12 25.88 18.02
N MET A 308 25.95 26.70 17.35
CA MET A 308 27.39 26.45 17.27
C MET A 308 28.16 27.15 18.40
N PRO A 309 29.31 26.59 18.82
CA PRO A 309 30.17 27.23 19.81
C PRO A 309 30.69 28.61 19.32
N PRO A 310 30.74 29.64 20.19
CA PRO A 310 31.23 30.98 19.82
C PRO A 310 32.63 31.01 19.20
N TRP A 311 33.52 30.14 19.69
CA TRP A 311 34.90 30.02 19.19
C TRP A 311 34.94 29.53 17.74
N TYR A 312 34.04 28.63 17.35
CA TYR A 312 33.95 28.11 15.99
C TYR A 312 33.35 29.14 15.03
N ILE A 313 32.30 29.85 15.47
CA ILE A 313 31.73 30.95 14.67
C ILE A 313 32.80 32.05 14.42
N SER A 314 33.65 32.30 15.42
CA SER A 314 34.76 33.26 15.28
C SER A 314 35.86 32.76 14.33
N SER A 315 36.18 31.46 14.33
CA SER A 315 37.16 30.89 13.38
C SER A 315 36.66 30.89 11.93
N LEU A 316 35.35 30.76 11.71
CA LEU A 316 34.72 30.88 10.39
C LEU A 316 34.89 32.29 9.79
N LYS A 317 34.96 33.33 10.62
CA LYS A 317 35.20 34.73 10.17
C LYS A 317 36.66 35.04 9.87
N SER A 318 37.59 34.14 10.23
CA SER A 318 39.02 34.36 10.01
C SER A 318 39.40 34.14 8.54
N THR A 319 40.45 34.83 8.08
CA THR A 319 40.97 34.76 6.69
C THR A 319 41.65 33.43 6.33
N ASN A 320 41.67 32.46 7.24
CA ASN A 320 42.36 31.17 7.05
C ASN A 320 41.46 30.07 6.48
N GLN A 321 40.20 30.38 6.14
CA GLN A 321 39.25 29.42 5.55
C GLN A 321 39.46 29.23 4.03
N PRO A 322 38.97 28.13 3.43
CA PRO A 322 38.95 27.97 1.97
C PRO A 322 38.30 29.17 1.28
N LYS A 323 38.80 29.57 0.10
CA LYS A 323 38.33 30.77 -0.60
C LYS A 323 36.84 30.70 -0.93
N GLU A 324 36.38 29.50 -1.27
CA GLU A 324 35.00 29.15 -1.57
C GLU A 324 34.09 29.43 -0.36
N LEU A 325 34.52 29.00 0.83
CA LEU A 325 33.78 29.27 2.08
C LEU A 325 33.79 30.77 2.42
N GLN A 326 34.92 31.46 2.23
CA GLN A 326 35.01 32.90 2.48
C GLN A 326 34.06 33.69 1.57
N GLU A 327 33.97 33.31 0.29
CA GLU A 327 33.06 33.92 -0.67
C GLU A 327 31.60 33.83 -0.22
N LEU A 328 31.17 32.65 0.27
CA LEU A 328 29.82 32.47 0.79
C LEU A 328 29.57 33.25 2.08
N LEU A 329 30.48 33.15 3.05
CA LEU A 329 30.30 33.81 4.34
C LEU A 329 30.32 35.34 4.22
N ALA A 330 30.97 35.89 3.17
CA ALA A 330 30.95 37.31 2.85
C ALA A 330 29.58 37.81 2.35
N ALA A 331 28.66 36.92 1.96
CA ALA A 331 27.30 37.31 1.61
C ALA A 331 26.60 37.98 2.81
N PRO A 332 25.86 39.08 2.59
CA PRO A 332 25.30 39.89 3.68
C PRO A 332 24.32 39.11 4.56
N GLU A 333 23.55 38.21 3.95
CA GLU A 333 22.59 37.35 4.65
C GLU A 333 23.29 36.38 5.60
N LEU A 334 24.33 35.68 5.14
CA LEU A 334 25.10 34.75 5.96
C LEU A 334 25.94 35.47 7.02
N THR A 335 26.52 36.62 6.71
CA THR A 335 27.20 37.48 7.69
C THR A 335 26.25 37.91 8.81
N LYS A 336 25.01 38.30 8.47
CA LYS A 336 23.97 38.64 9.46
C LYS A 336 23.63 37.44 10.33
N SER A 337 23.38 36.27 9.74
CA SER A 337 23.09 35.03 10.48
C SER A 337 24.23 34.60 11.40
N LEU A 338 25.49 34.71 10.94
CA LEU A 338 26.69 34.45 11.74
C LEU A 338 26.83 35.42 12.92
N ASN A 339 26.60 36.71 12.70
CA ASN A 339 26.67 37.72 13.75
C ASN A 339 25.57 37.51 14.80
N LEU A 340 24.35 37.20 14.35
CA LEU A 340 23.23 36.87 15.23
C LEU A 340 23.51 35.60 16.04
N GLY A 341 24.01 34.55 15.38
CA GLY A 341 24.38 33.30 16.04
C GLY A 341 25.47 33.49 17.10
N LEU A 342 26.52 34.26 16.78
CA LEU A 342 27.58 34.59 17.73
C LEU A 342 27.03 35.39 18.92
N SER A 343 26.21 36.42 18.65
CA SER A 343 25.58 37.23 19.69
C SER A 343 24.72 36.38 20.60
N TYR A 344 23.91 35.49 20.04
CA TYR A 344 23.04 34.57 20.78
C TYR A 344 23.87 33.63 21.66
N ALA A 345 24.86 32.94 21.08
CA ALA A 345 25.68 31.96 21.79
C ALA A 345 26.46 32.59 22.95
N VAL A 346 27.04 33.78 22.75
CA VAL A 346 27.72 34.53 23.82
C VAL A 346 26.72 34.97 24.90
N THR A 347 25.55 35.48 24.50
CA THR A 347 24.54 35.97 25.43
C THR A 347 23.97 34.85 26.30
N GLN A 348 23.72 33.66 25.74
CA GLN A 348 23.27 32.49 26.51
C GLN A 348 24.23 32.10 27.63
N HIS A 349 25.54 32.34 27.49
CA HIS A 349 26.50 32.06 28.55
C HIS A 349 26.36 32.97 29.77
N TYR A 350 25.81 34.17 29.62
CA TYR A 350 25.68 35.15 30.70
C TYR A 350 24.25 35.30 31.22
N ILE A 351 23.25 34.77 30.51
CA ILE A 351 21.84 34.87 30.87
C ILE A 351 21.35 33.54 31.43
N SER A 352 20.95 33.53 32.70
CA SER A 352 20.28 32.37 33.32
C SER A 352 18.90 32.11 32.69
N GLY A 353 18.45 30.85 32.73
CA GLY A 353 17.15 30.44 32.16
C GLY A 353 15.96 31.27 32.67
N ASP A 354 16.00 31.70 33.95
CA ASP A 354 14.93 32.47 34.60
C ASP A 354 15.07 34.00 34.42
N SER A 355 15.99 34.46 33.57
CA SER A 355 16.25 35.89 33.41
C SER A 355 15.08 36.60 32.71
N PRO A 356 14.61 37.75 33.22
CA PRO A 356 13.58 38.54 32.55
C PRO A 356 14.07 39.16 31.23
N LEU A 357 15.36 39.01 30.89
CA LEU A 357 15.95 39.48 29.65
C LEU A 357 15.77 38.50 28.48
N GLN A 358 15.24 37.29 28.72
CA GLN A 358 14.99 36.29 27.67
C GLN A 358 14.03 36.82 26.59
N ASP A 359 12.86 37.34 26.99
CA ASP A 359 11.83 37.81 26.04
C ASP A 359 12.25 39.10 25.30
N PRO A 360 12.77 40.16 25.95
CA PRO A 360 13.20 41.37 25.25
C PRO A 360 14.32 41.13 24.22
N LEU A 361 15.16 40.12 24.46
CA LEU A 361 16.24 39.73 23.55
C LEU A 361 15.80 38.68 22.53
N SER A 362 14.52 38.27 22.54
CA SER A 362 13.98 37.20 21.70
C SER A 362 14.82 35.92 21.78
N MET A 363 15.33 35.62 22.97
CA MET A 363 16.17 34.45 23.26
C MET A 363 15.31 33.18 23.36
N HIS A 364 14.37 32.98 22.45
CA HIS A 364 13.61 31.73 22.40
C HIS A 364 14.56 30.56 22.22
N ASN A 365 14.22 29.42 22.84
CA ASN A 365 14.99 28.20 22.69
C ASN A 365 15.10 27.87 21.20
N ALA A 366 16.32 27.97 20.68
CA ALA A 366 16.63 27.51 19.34
C ALA A 366 16.15 26.06 19.22
N GLN A 367 15.40 25.74 18.17
CA GLN A 367 14.96 24.37 17.93
C GLN A 367 16.21 23.51 17.82
N GLN A 368 16.42 22.63 18.80
CA GLN A 368 17.56 21.74 18.81
C GLN A 368 17.34 20.61 17.80
N ARG A 369 18.44 20.05 17.31
CA ARG A 369 18.41 18.80 16.55
C ARG A 369 18.42 17.61 17.50
N GLN A 370 18.21 16.42 16.94
CA GLN A 370 18.45 15.19 17.69
C GLN A 370 19.96 14.98 17.84
N TRP A 371 20.48 15.23 19.03
CA TRP A 371 21.90 15.05 19.31
C TRP A 371 22.23 13.57 19.51
N VAL A 372 23.28 13.11 18.83
CA VAL A 372 23.88 11.79 19.05
C VAL A 372 25.30 11.93 19.55
N ILE A 373 25.85 10.85 20.13
CA ILE A 373 27.23 10.79 20.58
C ILE A 373 27.90 9.59 19.94
N ASP A 374 29.00 9.83 19.22
CA ASP A 374 30.05 8.83 18.95
C ASP A 374 31.27 9.10 19.83
N GLU A 375 31.69 8.08 20.58
CA GLU A 375 32.83 8.10 21.50
C GLU A 375 34.19 8.14 20.76
N ASN A 376 34.22 7.77 19.48
CA ASN A 376 35.46 7.58 18.72
C ASN A 376 35.90 8.80 17.88
N VAL A 377 35.21 9.93 18.01
CA VAL A 377 35.39 11.07 17.12
C VAL A 377 36.04 12.23 17.83
N ALA A 378 37.15 12.69 17.27
CA ALA A 378 37.98 13.73 17.85
C ALA A 378 37.21 15.03 18.14
N HIS A 379 36.40 15.51 17.19
CA HIS A 379 35.64 16.75 17.35
C HIS A 379 34.40 16.65 18.27
N HIS A 380 34.11 15.47 18.84
CA HIS A 380 33.05 15.28 19.84
C HIS A 380 33.53 15.45 21.27
N HIS A 381 34.85 15.47 21.48
CA HIS A 381 35.40 15.81 22.77
C HIS A 381 35.23 17.30 23.05
N ARG A 382 35.28 17.71 24.32
CA ARG A 382 35.35 19.13 24.63
C ARG A 382 36.68 19.70 24.17
N TYR A 383 36.72 20.99 23.84
CA TYR A 383 37.94 21.65 23.36
C TYR A 383 39.13 21.56 24.35
N GLU A 384 38.85 21.29 25.64
CA GLU A 384 39.86 21.08 26.67
C GLU A 384 40.40 19.63 26.74
N CYS A 385 39.83 18.69 26.00
CA CYS A 385 40.21 17.28 26.02
C CYS A 385 41.41 17.01 25.11
N ALA A 386 42.30 16.11 25.54
CA ALA A 386 43.51 15.74 24.78
C ALA A 386 43.21 15.06 23.42
N ASN A 387 42.04 14.43 23.30
CA ASN A 387 41.61 13.77 22.07
C ASN A 387 40.85 14.72 21.12
N TRP A 388 40.73 16.01 21.48
CA TRP A 388 39.98 16.96 20.67
C TRP A 388 40.79 17.46 19.48
N GLU A 389 40.15 17.45 18.30
CA GLU A 389 40.66 18.10 17.10
C GLU A 389 39.66 19.14 16.60
N TYR A 390 40.16 20.24 16.02
CA TYR A 390 39.33 21.26 15.39
C TYR A 390 38.53 20.62 14.24
N PRO A 391 37.19 20.77 14.20
CA PRO A 391 36.33 20.19 13.16
C PRO A 391 36.52 20.91 11.82
N SER A 392 37.64 20.59 11.16
CA SER A 392 37.95 21.02 9.81
C SER A 392 37.40 20.03 8.79
N PHE A 393 37.31 20.47 7.53
CA PHE A 393 36.87 19.60 6.43
C PHE A 393 37.69 18.28 6.32
N PRO A 394 39.03 18.27 6.48
CA PRO A 394 39.79 17.02 6.51
C PRO A 394 39.45 16.10 7.70
N VAL A 395 39.22 16.65 8.90
CA VAL A 395 38.83 15.87 10.09
C VAL A 395 37.45 15.25 9.87
N PHE A 396 36.51 16.01 9.31
CA PHE A 396 35.20 15.50 8.93
C PHE A 396 35.28 14.39 7.90
N ASN A 397 36.10 14.52 6.87
CA ASN A 397 36.29 13.47 5.86
C ASN A 397 36.89 12.19 6.46
N LYS A 398 37.81 12.29 7.44
CA LYS A 398 38.29 11.10 8.17
C LYS A 398 37.15 10.41 8.91
N TYR A 399 36.24 11.18 9.51
CA TYR A 399 35.08 10.62 10.17
C TYR A 399 34.11 9.95 9.18
N LEU A 400 33.83 10.56 8.03
CA LEU A 400 33.02 9.91 6.99
C LEU A 400 33.66 8.61 6.47
N LEU A 401 34.99 8.58 6.31
CA LEU A 401 35.72 7.35 5.97
C LEU A 401 35.58 6.28 7.05
N TYR A 402 35.67 6.67 8.32
CA TYR A 402 35.43 5.75 9.43
C TYR A 402 34.01 5.17 9.41
N ILE A 403 32.99 5.98 9.11
CA ILE A 403 31.59 5.51 8.94
C ILE A 403 31.52 4.45 7.83
N ILE A 404 32.16 4.72 6.68
CA ILE A 404 32.21 3.79 5.54
C ILE A 404 32.88 2.47 5.94
N GLU A 405 34.02 2.53 6.64
CA GLU A 405 34.77 1.35 7.09
C GLU A 405 34.01 0.49 8.10
N LYS A 406 33.22 1.11 9.00
CA LYS A 406 32.38 0.38 9.96
C LYS A 406 31.17 -0.30 9.33
N GLY A 407 30.75 0.14 8.16
CA GLY A 407 29.73 -0.50 7.33
C GLY A 407 28.29 -0.16 7.71
N SER A 408 27.35 -0.88 7.06
CA SER A 408 25.93 -0.52 6.97
C SER A 408 25.13 -0.48 8.28
N LYS A 409 25.69 -1.00 9.39
CA LYS A 409 25.04 -1.01 10.71
C LYS A 409 25.63 0.01 11.69
N TYR A 410 26.60 0.80 11.27
CA TYR A 410 27.29 1.77 12.13
C TYR A 410 26.31 2.74 12.82
N TRP A 411 25.37 3.33 12.06
CA TRP A 411 24.37 4.25 12.60
C TRP A 411 23.55 3.63 13.74
N GLN A 412 23.38 2.30 13.77
CA GLN A 412 22.65 1.61 14.83
C GLN A 412 23.35 1.68 16.19
N THR A 413 24.68 1.87 16.19
CA THR A 413 25.50 1.97 17.41
C THR A 413 25.47 3.36 18.04
N LEU A 414 25.00 4.39 17.32
CA LEU A 414 24.92 5.75 17.80
C LEU A 414 23.86 5.86 18.91
N LYS A 415 24.26 6.45 20.03
CA LYS A 415 23.38 6.72 21.19
C LYS A 415 22.88 8.15 21.11
N TYR A 416 21.61 8.35 21.47
CA TYR A 416 21.08 9.70 21.68
C TYR A 416 21.72 10.36 22.90
N ASP A 417 22.03 11.65 22.78
CA ASP A 417 22.50 12.45 23.91
C ASP A 417 21.33 12.71 24.87
N GLN A 418 21.38 12.09 26.04
CA GLN A 418 20.53 12.46 27.16
C GLN A 418 21.26 13.58 27.90
N GLN A 419 20.68 14.79 27.85
CA GLN A 419 21.20 16.03 28.44
C GLN A 419 22.13 15.75 29.64
N ASP A 420 23.43 16.06 29.43
CA ASP A 420 24.57 15.86 30.38
C ASP A 420 25.45 14.59 30.17
N ASN A 421 25.46 13.99 28.97
CA ASN A 421 26.40 12.93 28.62
C ASN A 421 27.75 13.45 28.11
N MET A 422 28.49 14.11 29.01
CA MET A 422 29.93 14.25 28.81
C MET A 422 30.61 12.88 28.65
N LEU A 423 31.42 12.73 27.60
CA LEU A 423 32.26 11.54 27.40
C LEU A 423 33.16 11.30 28.65
N PRO A 424 33.44 10.04 29.03
CA PRO A 424 34.21 9.72 30.24
C PRO A 424 35.55 10.47 30.33
N CYS A 425 36.29 10.54 29.22
CA CYS A 425 37.55 11.29 29.11
C CYS A 425 37.37 12.81 29.32
N CYS A 426 36.25 13.38 28.88
CA CYS A 426 35.91 14.79 29.07
C CYS A 426 35.51 15.09 30.53
N LYS A 427 34.82 14.14 31.20
CA LYS A 427 34.51 14.23 32.64
C LYS A 427 35.79 14.23 33.48
N GLU A 428 36.73 13.34 33.18
CA GLU A 428 38.02 13.28 33.87
C GLU A 428 38.88 14.53 33.65
N GLY A 429 38.92 15.05 32.41
CA GLY A 429 39.64 16.29 32.09
C GLY A 429 39.09 17.50 32.83
N ALA A 430 37.75 17.61 32.91
CA ALA A 430 37.09 18.68 33.65
C ALA A 430 37.34 18.58 35.17
N ALA A 431 37.25 17.37 35.74
CA ALA A 431 37.49 17.13 37.17
C ALA A 431 38.94 17.43 37.58
N LYS A 432 39.93 17.03 36.78
CA LYS A 432 41.36 17.32 37.04
C LYS A 432 41.67 18.82 37.04
N ARG A 433 40.95 19.60 36.22
CA ARG A 433 41.11 21.06 36.18
C ARG A 433 40.40 21.76 37.33
N ALA A 434 39.19 21.36 37.69
CA ALA A 434 38.48 21.90 38.84
C ALA A 434 39.33 21.77 40.11
N ALA A 435 39.97 20.60 40.30
CA ALA A 435 40.90 20.33 41.39
C ALA A 435 42.26 21.08 41.29
N ALA A 436 42.56 21.72 40.15
CA ALA A 436 43.77 22.53 39.96
C ALA A 436 43.51 24.04 40.04
N THR A 437 42.24 24.44 40.08
CA THR A 437 41.78 25.83 40.26
C THR A 437 41.26 26.14 41.67
N GLU A 438 41.12 25.11 42.52
CA GLU A 438 41.04 25.22 43.98
C GLU A 438 42.45 25.19 44.59
#